data_AF-A0A645IE96-F1
#
_entry.id   AF-A0A645IE96-F1
#
_cell.length_a   1.000
_cell.length_b   1.000
_cell.length_c   1.000
_cell.angle_alpha   90.00
_cell.angle_beta   90.00
_cell.angle_gamma   90.00
#
_symmetry.space_group_name_H-M   'P 1'
#
loop_
_entity.id
_entity.type
_entity.pdbx_description
1 polymer ?
#
loop_
_entity_poly.entity_id
_entity_poly.type
_entity_poly.pdbx_seq_one_letter_code
_entity_poly.pdbx_strand_id
1 'polypeptide(L)'
;MLSYLCKCVIQRNLPKTIISSKPFEPDFIKEKITKTNEKFHIENGAELVDEISRSLLPYNSEKQPIYLLQKNGLKITLENSENQILSSSISQMNTKYILSFPREI
;
A
#
# COMPACT_ATOMS: atom_id res chain seq x y z
N MET A 1 -19.54 -7.72 14.30
CA MET A 1 -18.66 -6.92 13.42
C MET A 1 -18.31 -5.54 13.97
N LEU A 2 -19.28 -4.63 14.18
CA LEU A 2 -19.01 -3.26 14.67
C LEU A 2 -18.17 -3.20 15.95
N SER A 3 -18.55 -3.98 16.97
CA SER A 3 -17.81 -4.06 18.24
C SER A 3 -16.34 -4.47 18.05
N TYR A 4 -16.05 -5.37 17.09
CA TYR A 4 -14.68 -5.78 16.77
C TYR A 4 -13.90 -4.60 16.18
N LEU A 5 -14.44 -3.90 15.18
CA LEU A 5 -13.78 -2.73 14.58
C LEU A 5 -13.54 -1.61 15.61
N CYS A 6 -14.52 -1.34 16.48
CA CYS A 6 -14.34 -0.37 17.57
C CYS A 6 -13.20 -0.78 18.52
N LYS A 7 -13.11 -2.07 18.90
CA LYS A 7 -12.01 -2.59 19.72
C LYS A 7 -10.67 -2.46 19.02
N CYS A 8 -10.58 -2.79 17.72
CA CYS A 8 -9.36 -2.62 16.92
C CYS A 8 -8.82 -1.19 17.00
N VAL A 9 -9.70 -0.19 16.91
CA VAL A 9 -9.32 1.23 17.00
C VAL A 9 -8.91 1.61 18.41
N ILE A 10 -9.76 1.34 19.42
CA ILE A 10 -9.55 1.78 20.81
C ILE A 10 -8.30 1.11 21.42
N GLN A 11 -8.07 -0.16 21.10
CA GLN A 11 -6.95 -0.94 21.65
C GLN A 11 -5.72 -0.94 20.73
N ARG A 12 -5.77 -0.19 19.61
CA ARG A 12 -4.73 -0.17 18.57
C ARG A 12 -4.36 -1.57 18.04
N ASN A 13 -5.31 -2.51 18.10
CA ASN A 13 -5.17 -3.85 17.54
C ASN A 13 -5.82 -3.91 16.14
N LEU A 14 -5.30 -3.12 15.21
CA LEU A 14 -5.82 -3.01 13.84
C LEU A 14 -5.75 -4.35 13.09
N PRO A 15 -6.56 -4.61 12.05
CA PRO A 15 -6.44 -5.81 11.21
C PRO A 15 -5.00 -6.08 10.70
N LYS A 16 -4.69 -7.33 10.36
CA LYS A 16 -3.43 -7.70 9.71
C LYS A 16 -3.47 -7.18 8.28
N THR A 17 -2.36 -6.62 7.82
CA THR A 17 -2.22 -6.14 6.44
C THR A 17 -1.01 -6.79 5.79
N ILE A 18 -1.20 -7.28 4.56
CA ILE A 18 -0.11 -7.76 3.69
C ILE A 18 -0.09 -6.92 2.42
N ILE A 19 1.11 -6.71 1.88
CA ILE A 19 1.33 -5.86 0.71
C ILE A 19 2.09 -6.66 -0.34
N SER A 20 1.64 -6.60 -1.58
CA SER A 20 2.21 -7.29 -2.72
C SER A 20 2.43 -6.34 -3.90
N SER A 21 3.41 -6.66 -4.74
CA SER A 21 3.60 -6.03 -6.06
C SER A 21 2.68 -6.64 -7.13
N LYS A 22 2.03 -7.76 -6.84
CA LYS A 22 1.09 -8.47 -7.72
C LYS A 22 -0.28 -8.61 -7.04
N PRO A 23 -1.39 -8.70 -7.81
CA PRO A 23 -2.71 -9.01 -7.27
C PRO A 23 -2.68 -10.28 -6.40
N PHE A 24 -3.58 -10.37 -5.43
CA PHE A 24 -3.75 -11.59 -4.66
C PHE A 24 -4.59 -12.60 -5.44
N GLU A 25 -4.30 -13.88 -5.27
CA GLU A 25 -5.11 -14.92 -5.90
C GLU A 25 -6.52 -14.94 -5.30
N PRO A 26 -7.59 -15.07 -6.11
CA PRO A 26 -8.97 -15.07 -5.62
C PRO A 26 -9.23 -16.13 -4.56
N ASP A 27 -8.60 -17.30 -4.69
CA ASP A 27 -8.75 -18.40 -3.73
C ASP A 27 -8.10 -18.09 -2.38
N PHE A 28 -7.00 -17.33 -2.38
CA PHE A 28 -6.37 -16.85 -1.16
C PHE A 28 -7.27 -15.87 -0.41
N ILE A 29 -7.97 -14.98 -1.11
CA ILE A 29 -8.93 -14.05 -0.51
C ILE A 29 -10.14 -14.81 0.04
N LYS A 30 -10.69 -15.76 -0.74
CA LYS A 30 -11.79 -16.61 -0.28
C LYS A 30 -11.43 -17.39 0.99
N GLU A 31 -10.22 -17.93 1.08
CA GLU A 31 -9.74 -18.60 2.29
C GLU A 31 -9.81 -17.66 3.51
N LYS A 32 -9.40 -16.39 3.36
CA LYS A 32 -9.49 -15.39 4.44
C LYS A 32 -10.92 -15.07 4.84
N ILE A 33 -11.84 -14.98 3.87
CA ILE A 33 -13.26 -14.76 4.13
C ILE A 33 -13.85 -15.94 4.90
N THR A 34 -13.57 -17.18 4.47
CA THR A 34 -14.06 -18.40 5.13
C THR A 34 -13.55 -18.49 6.57
N LYS A 35 -12.25 -18.27 6.80
CA LYS A 35 -11.68 -18.27 8.16
C LYS A 35 -12.28 -17.17 9.03
N THR A 36 -12.59 -16.02 8.46
CA THR A 36 -13.27 -14.92 9.17
C THR A 36 -14.67 -15.33 9.59
N ASN A 37 -15.45 -15.94 8.68
CA ASN A 37 -16.77 -16.48 8.98
C ASN A 37 -16.71 -17.51 10.11
N GLU A 38 -15.79 -18.45 10.04
CA GLU A 38 -15.57 -19.47 11.08
C GLU A 38 -15.19 -18.85 12.43
N LYS A 39 -14.28 -17.87 12.42
CA LYS A 39 -13.75 -17.24 13.64
C LYS A 39 -14.79 -16.42 14.41
N PHE A 40 -15.64 -15.71 13.68
CA PHE A 40 -16.63 -14.80 14.27
C PHE A 40 -18.04 -15.39 14.29
N HIS A 41 -18.24 -16.61 13.78
CA HIS A 41 -19.55 -17.26 13.62
C HIS A 41 -20.55 -16.36 12.87
N ILE A 42 -20.10 -15.84 11.72
CA ILE A 42 -20.87 -14.95 10.84
C ILE A 42 -20.86 -15.49 9.40
N GLU A 43 -21.72 -14.94 8.55
CA GLU A 43 -21.76 -15.28 7.12
C GLU A 43 -21.19 -14.15 6.23
N ASN A 44 -21.10 -12.93 6.77
CA ASN A 44 -20.70 -11.72 6.05
C ASN A 44 -19.23 -11.31 6.27
N GLY A 45 -18.33 -12.27 6.44
CA GLY A 45 -16.89 -12.04 6.70
C GLY A 45 -16.16 -11.29 5.60
N ALA A 46 -16.73 -11.20 4.40
CA ALA A 46 -16.25 -10.33 3.33
C ALA A 46 -16.23 -8.84 3.73
N GLU A 47 -17.07 -8.41 4.68
CA GLU A 47 -17.05 -7.04 5.20
C GLU A 47 -15.84 -6.75 6.11
N LEU A 48 -15.13 -7.78 6.57
CA LEU A 48 -13.92 -7.68 7.40
C LEU A 48 -12.63 -8.01 6.65
N VAL A 49 -12.74 -8.45 5.39
CA VAL A 49 -11.60 -8.76 4.52
C VAL A 49 -11.62 -7.77 3.36
N ASP A 50 -10.64 -6.88 3.32
CA ASP A 50 -10.59 -5.79 2.35
C ASP A 50 -9.39 -5.96 1.41
N GLU A 51 -9.63 -5.87 0.11
CA GLU A 51 -8.60 -5.86 -0.92
C GLU A 51 -8.65 -4.52 -1.67
N ILE A 52 -7.57 -3.76 -1.57
CA ILE A 52 -7.43 -2.51 -2.32
C ILE A 52 -6.15 -2.54 -3.15
N SER A 53 -6.16 -1.78 -4.24
CA SER A 53 -4.94 -1.45 -4.98
C SER A 53 -4.70 0.05 -4.92
N ARG A 54 -3.43 0.43 -4.79
CA ARG A 54 -3.03 1.84 -4.79
C ARG A 54 -1.82 2.04 -5.67
N SER A 55 -1.97 2.87 -6.68
CA SER A 55 -0.87 3.37 -7.49
C SER A 55 -0.33 4.65 -6.85
N LEU A 56 0.98 4.67 -6.61
CA LEU A 56 1.69 5.86 -6.13
C LEU A 56 2.79 6.21 -7.13
N LEU A 57 2.86 7.48 -7.47
CA LEU A 57 4.03 8.08 -8.10
C LEU A 57 4.85 8.74 -6.98
N PRO A 58 5.99 8.16 -6.56
CA PRO A 58 6.76 8.68 -5.43
C PRO A 58 7.30 10.09 -5.68
N TYR A 59 7.71 10.37 -6.92
CA TYR A 59 8.24 11.66 -7.34
C TYR A 59 7.68 12.02 -8.71
N ASN A 60 7.06 13.20 -8.81
CA ASN A 60 6.55 13.74 -10.06
C ASN A 60 7.46 14.87 -10.53
N SER A 61 8.39 14.56 -11.44
CA SER A 61 9.35 15.53 -11.98
C SER A 61 8.70 16.64 -12.81
N GLU A 62 7.53 16.40 -13.41
CA GLU A 62 6.81 17.41 -14.21
C GLU A 62 6.15 18.48 -13.33
N LYS A 63 5.58 18.07 -12.20
CA LYS A 63 4.86 18.97 -11.27
C LYS A 63 5.74 19.53 -10.17
N GLN A 64 6.73 18.76 -9.73
CA GLN A 64 7.56 19.06 -8.56
C GLN A 64 9.05 18.81 -8.87
N PRO A 65 9.64 19.46 -9.89
CA PRO A 65 11.04 19.24 -10.24
C PRO A 65 11.97 19.64 -9.09
N ILE A 66 12.89 18.75 -8.74
CA ILE A 66 14.00 19.02 -7.82
C ILE A 66 15.16 19.60 -8.64
N TYR A 67 15.52 20.85 -8.33
CA TYR A 67 16.68 21.52 -8.92
C TYR A 67 17.91 21.40 -8.01
N LEU A 68 19.05 21.05 -8.60
CA LEU A 68 20.36 21.04 -7.97
C LEU A 68 21.13 22.29 -8.39
N LEU A 69 21.63 23.04 -7.41
CA LEU A 69 22.51 24.19 -7.65
C LEU A 69 23.96 23.73 -7.71
N GLN A 70 24.61 23.95 -8.85
CA GLN A 70 26.02 23.64 -9.03
C GLN A 70 26.92 24.75 -8.50
N LYS A 71 28.20 24.44 -8.25
CA LYS A 71 29.20 25.42 -7.78
C LYS A 71 29.43 26.58 -8.74
N ASN A 72 29.19 26.37 -10.04
CA ASN A 72 29.25 27.41 -11.09
C ASN A 72 28.00 28.31 -11.10
N GLY A 73 27.04 28.10 -10.19
CA GLY A 73 25.79 28.86 -10.10
C GLY A 73 24.67 28.38 -11.03
N LEU A 74 24.93 27.41 -11.91
CA LEU A 74 23.90 26.85 -12.79
C LEU A 74 22.98 25.90 -12.04
N LYS A 75 21.73 25.83 -12.50
CA LYS A 75 20.73 24.88 -12.00
C LYS A 75 20.54 23.77 -13.02
N ILE A 76 20.58 22.54 -12.55
CA ILE A 76 20.16 21.35 -13.31
C ILE A 76 19.06 20.64 -12.55
N THR A 77 18.23 19.86 -13.22
CA THR A 77 17.26 19.01 -12.51
C THR A 77 17.92 17.72 -12.03
N LEU A 78 17.32 17.09 -11.02
CA LEU A 78 17.82 15.84 -10.43
C LEU A 78 17.99 14.75 -11.50
N GLU A 79 17.02 14.63 -12.41
CA GLU A 79 17.07 13.69 -13.54
C GLU A 79 18.18 13.98 -14.54
N ASN A 80 18.77 15.18 -14.56
CA ASN A 80 19.89 15.53 -15.44
C ASN A 80 21.25 15.47 -14.73
N SER A 81 21.31 14.97 -13.49
CA SER A 81 22.58 14.79 -12.77
C SER A 81 23.24 13.46 -13.13
N GLU A 82 24.58 13.41 -13.12
CA GLU A 82 25.34 12.20 -13.47
C GLU A 82 25.08 11.00 -12.54
N ASN A 83 24.57 11.24 -11.32
CA ASN A 83 24.20 10.20 -10.34
C ASN A 83 22.71 9.80 -10.44
N GLN A 84 22.26 9.51 -11.66
CA GLN A 84 20.86 9.22 -12.03
C GLN A 84 20.27 7.89 -11.50
N ILE A 85 21.08 7.02 -10.88
CA ILE A 85 20.68 5.63 -10.57
C ILE A 85 19.41 5.57 -9.70
N LEU A 86 19.20 6.55 -8.82
CA LEU A 86 18.04 6.59 -7.91
C LEU A 86 16.85 7.38 -8.46
N SER A 87 17.07 8.39 -9.30
CA SER A 87 16.02 9.30 -9.76
C SER A 87 15.04 8.66 -10.75
N SER A 88 15.51 7.72 -11.56
CA SER A 88 14.67 6.97 -12.51
C SER A 88 13.67 6.06 -11.79
N SER A 89 14.08 5.42 -10.69
CA SER A 89 13.26 4.45 -9.95
C SER A 89 12.11 5.11 -9.16
N ILE A 90 12.31 6.34 -8.66
CA ILE A 90 11.30 7.09 -7.90
C ILE A 90 10.30 7.83 -8.80
N SER A 91 10.63 8.00 -10.07
CA SER A 91 9.78 8.68 -11.07
C SER A 91 8.81 7.72 -11.77
N GLN A 92 8.85 6.44 -11.44
CA GLN A 92 7.95 5.43 -11.99
C GLN A 92 6.75 5.20 -11.07
N MET A 93 5.57 5.06 -11.67
CA MET A 93 4.38 4.69 -10.94
C MET A 93 4.50 3.24 -10.43
N ASN A 94 4.21 3.04 -9.14
CA ASN A 94 4.23 1.72 -8.52
C ASN A 94 2.85 1.40 -7.94
N THR A 95 2.26 0.28 -8.39
CA THR A 95 1.00 -0.23 -7.84
C THR A 95 1.28 -1.23 -6.74
N LYS A 96 0.68 -1.00 -5.57
CA LYS A 96 0.68 -1.95 -4.44
C LYS A 96 -0.72 -2.52 -4.27
N TYR A 97 -0.79 -3.84 -4.15
CA TYR A 97 -1.99 -4.56 -3.76
C TYR A 97 -1.91 -4.79 -2.26
N ILE A 98 -2.98 -4.45 -1.55
CA ILE A 98 -3.04 -4.45 -0.10
C ILE A 98 -4.25 -5.30 0.30
N LEU A 99 -4.00 -6.36 1.07
CA LEU A 99 -5.06 -7.19 1.64
C LEU A 99 -5.05 -6.99 3.16
N SER A 100 -6.21 -6.66 3.71
CA SER A 100 -6.44 -6.49 5.15
C SER A 100 -7.47 -7.50 5.64
N PHE A 101 -7.20 -8.15 6.78
CA PHE A 101 -8.08 -9.17 7.36
C PHE A 101 -7.86 -9.27 8.88
N PRO A 102 -8.78 -9.87 9.66
CA PRO A 102 -8.64 -10.01 11.10
C PRO A 102 -7.33 -10.71 11.50
N ARG A 103 -6.69 -10.30 12.59
CA ARG A 103 -5.38 -10.86 12.98
C ARG A 103 -5.47 -12.29 13.48
N GLU A 104 -6.65 -12.68 13.94
CA GLU A 104 -6.92 -13.92 14.65
C GLU A 104 -7.16 -15.13 13.73
N ILE A 105 -6.93 -14.98 12.42
CA ILE A 105 -7.11 -15.99 11.35
C ILE A 105 -5.86 -16.26 10.50
#